data_AF-A0AAV2YUF4-F1
#
_entry.id   AF-A0AAV2YUF4-F1
#
_cell.length_a   1.000
_cell.length_b   1.000
_cell.length_c   1.000
_cell.angle_alpha   90.00
_cell.angle_beta   90.00
_cell.angle_gamma   90.00
#
_symmetry.space_group_name_H-M   'P 1'
#
loop_
_entity.id
_entity.type
_entity.pdbx_description
1 polymer ?
#
loop_
_entity_poly.entity_id
_entity_poly.type
_entity_poly.pdbx_seq_one_letter_code
_entity_poly.pdbx_strand_id
1 'polypeptide(L)'
;MHLSEAIDLEEEDDLKKAARAGILLLEKNEELHAENTALRTHLEVAEQELATLRSQLRTNKEDLEKLREERKQSLVEVNALRGELRIKANHVTDALDRESKAKAAAREAELSNRRAEQLLDKANQEIEELQRRLLEITESGRKEPYAISNPASLFDSNQAPVFTAEDYEELLRKWQDTSDANDSLNLEVKSLKKDLETWRFKAAKVGEYKTQLDQLEKKNQQLLHAKTMLEEEQLEERAVINSLRSMNLMYKQIADSRPFSMDCTCAVHPIQDGAVSVQDDLLHTNSKLANELKSLRSELSKCSSLADASDDGFEVDTYASESRQSSRSNSDTMSLSGDVESAQEEWGQKVRDLREQLSVTKDMLKRVKQQWSAALESQKAVEECNKAAQEEIASLRQALDFQMATTTRVSMCEEGGERLAERMSEHTPVPPSNARSNVREQADDDEDEWFEEHVPYPAPPGDLNSPLIKCLLDHWTTDKSKIMHLTDWLHNAIRGTGKASPLRLENLSSEVAAGFAQLLVPILREKHGVTVRILRRDSMQVLSDLVLQTNAPPSSQTSFTTTGNNTSVSSEASVPKAPKSLGARMDGNDSNANDENHERNGPSSWPRRRFQESRFLKGETQFLYG
;
A
#
# COMPACT_ATOMS: atom_id res chain seq x y z
N MET A 1 100.40 -48.14 -8.25
CA MET A 1 99.15 -48.91 -8.05
C MET A 1 98.18 -48.17 -7.13
N HIS A 2 98.54 -47.74 -5.92
CA HIS A 2 97.60 -47.06 -5.00
C HIS A 2 96.99 -45.73 -5.48
N LEU A 3 97.61 -45.02 -6.42
CA LEU A 3 97.03 -43.79 -7.01
C LEU A 3 95.91 -44.07 -8.03
N SER A 4 95.91 -45.23 -8.69
CA SER A 4 94.86 -45.56 -9.67
C SER A 4 93.55 -45.88 -8.97
N GLU A 5 93.62 -46.65 -7.88
CA GLU A 5 92.46 -47.11 -7.12
C GLU A 5 91.73 -45.96 -6.39
N ALA A 6 92.46 -44.90 -6.02
CA ALA A 6 91.89 -43.69 -5.42
C ALA A 6 91.15 -42.83 -6.46
N ILE A 7 91.65 -42.76 -7.69
CA ILE A 7 90.99 -42.05 -8.80
C ILE A 7 89.71 -42.80 -9.19
N ASP A 8 89.76 -44.13 -9.26
CA ASP A 8 88.59 -44.96 -9.58
C ASP A 8 87.45 -44.81 -8.55
N LEU A 9 87.79 -44.67 -7.25
CA LEU A 9 86.80 -44.43 -6.19
C LEU A 9 86.18 -43.03 -6.26
N GLU A 10 86.96 -42.01 -6.61
CA GLU A 10 86.46 -40.63 -6.75
C GLU A 10 85.52 -40.49 -7.96
N GLU A 11 85.85 -41.14 -9.08
CA GLU A 11 84.99 -41.20 -10.27
C GLU A 11 83.67 -41.93 -9.98
N GLU A 12 83.69 -43.02 -9.20
CA GLU A 12 82.47 -43.74 -8.80
C GLU A 12 81.56 -42.89 -7.91
N ASP A 13 82.14 -42.14 -6.97
CA ASP A 13 81.39 -41.24 -6.10
C ASP A 13 80.78 -40.06 -6.88
N ASP A 14 81.48 -39.54 -7.89
CA ASP A 14 80.96 -38.49 -8.75
C ASP A 14 79.86 -38.99 -9.70
N LEU A 15 79.98 -40.22 -10.23
CA LEU A 15 78.89 -40.88 -10.95
C LEU A 15 77.65 -41.08 -10.06
N LYS A 16 77.84 -41.49 -8.80
CA LYS A 16 76.73 -41.60 -7.83
C LYS A 16 76.09 -40.26 -7.51
N LYS A 17 76.88 -39.19 -7.35
CA LYS A 17 76.35 -37.83 -7.15
C LYS A 17 75.57 -37.36 -8.38
N ALA A 18 76.09 -37.58 -9.58
CA ALA A 18 75.42 -37.25 -10.84
C ALA A 18 74.10 -38.02 -11.00
N ALA A 19 74.08 -39.32 -10.68
CA ALA A 19 72.86 -40.12 -10.71
C ALA A 19 71.80 -39.62 -9.71
N ARG A 20 72.19 -39.26 -8.48
CA ARG A 20 71.27 -38.68 -7.49
C ARG A 20 70.73 -37.33 -7.94
N ALA A 21 71.58 -36.47 -8.50
CA ALA A 21 71.15 -35.20 -9.07
C ALA A 21 70.18 -35.42 -10.24
N GLY A 22 70.40 -36.44 -11.07
CA GLY A 22 69.49 -36.85 -12.14
C GLY A 22 68.13 -37.29 -11.61
N ILE A 23 68.07 -38.10 -10.54
CA ILE A 23 66.82 -38.52 -9.90
C ILE A 23 66.07 -37.32 -9.33
N LEU A 24 66.75 -36.44 -8.59
CA LEU A 24 66.14 -35.21 -8.05
C LEU A 24 65.59 -34.30 -9.15
N LEU A 25 66.26 -34.20 -10.30
CA LEU A 25 65.77 -33.45 -11.45
C LEU A 25 64.52 -34.10 -12.06
N LEU A 26 64.44 -35.43 -12.11
CA LEU A 26 63.25 -36.14 -12.59
C LEU A 26 62.08 -35.98 -11.63
N GLU A 27 62.29 -36.10 -10.31
CA GLU A 27 61.27 -35.85 -9.29
C GLU A 27 60.75 -34.40 -9.39
N LYS A 28 61.66 -33.43 -9.55
CA LYS A 28 61.26 -32.02 -9.74
C LYS A 28 60.49 -31.80 -11.05
N ASN A 29 60.83 -32.51 -12.11
CA ASN A 29 60.11 -32.45 -13.38
C ASN A 29 58.70 -33.08 -13.26
N GLU A 30 58.58 -34.19 -12.52
CA GLU A 30 57.29 -34.80 -12.19
C GLU A 30 56.40 -33.85 -11.38
N GLU A 31 56.95 -33.18 -10.36
CA GLU A 31 56.23 -32.14 -9.59
C GLU A 31 55.76 -30.98 -10.49
N LEU A 32 56.64 -30.46 -11.36
CA LEU A 32 56.29 -29.40 -12.31
C LEU A 32 55.22 -29.86 -13.32
N HIS A 33 55.23 -31.13 -13.72
CA HIS A 33 54.18 -31.70 -14.54
C HIS A 33 52.85 -31.77 -13.79
N ALA A 34 52.85 -32.21 -12.53
CA ALA A 34 51.65 -32.22 -11.68
C ALA A 34 51.09 -30.80 -11.48
N GLU A 35 51.94 -29.81 -11.21
CA GLU A 35 51.54 -28.40 -11.10
C GLU A 35 50.95 -27.87 -12.40
N ASN A 36 51.59 -28.16 -13.55
CA ASN A 36 51.04 -27.79 -14.86
C ASN A 36 49.67 -28.43 -15.13
N THR A 37 49.46 -29.68 -14.71
CA THR A 37 48.13 -30.31 -14.84
C THR A 37 47.10 -29.64 -13.94
N ALA A 38 47.44 -29.31 -12.70
CA ALA A 38 46.55 -28.58 -11.79
C ALA A 38 46.19 -27.19 -12.35
N LEU A 39 47.17 -26.43 -12.84
CA LEU A 39 46.93 -25.11 -13.46
C LEU A 39 46.02 -25.20 -14.68
N ARG A 40 46.16 -26.25 -15.51
CA ARG A 40 45.24 -26.49 -16.64
C ARG A 40 43.82 -26.78 -16.18
N THR A 41 43.63 -27.58 -15.13
CA THR A 41 42.29 -27.83 -14.57
C THR A 41 41.66 -26.56 -13.99
N HIS A 42 42.43 -25.70 -13.33
CA HIS A 42 41.95 -24.41 -12.85
C HIS A 42 41.56 -23.47 -14.00
N LEU A 43 42.33 -23.46 -15.09
CA LEU A 43 42.01 -22.68 -16.28
C LEU A 43 40.69 -23.15 -16.90
N GLU A 44 40.47 -24.46 -17.01
CA GLU A 44 39.23 -25.02 -17.53
C GLU A 44 38.00 -24.61 -16.69
N VAL A 45 38.11 -24.67 -15.36
CA VAL A 45 37.04 -24.22 -14.46
C VAL A 45 36.75 -22.72 -14.65
N ALA A 46 37.79 -21.88 -14.71
CA ALA A 46 37.64 -20.45 -14.93
C ALA A 46 36.99 -20.13 -16.30
N GLU A 47 37.31 -20.89 -17.35
CA GLU A 47 36.66 -20.76 -18.66
C GLU A 47 35.17 -21.14 -18.63
N GLN A 48 34.81 -22.18 -17.88
CA GLN A 48 33.41 -22.58 -17.69
C GLN A 48 32.61 -21.52 -16.89
N GLU A 49 33.21 -20.96 -15.84
CA GLU A 49 32.61 -19.85 -15.07
C GLU A 49 32.42 -18.61 -15.95
N LEU A 50 33.41 -18.23 -16.77
CA LEU A 50 33.29 -17.12 -17.72
C LEU A 50 32.17 -17.36 -18.74
N ALA A 51 32.02 -18.58 -19.27
CA ALA A 51 30.94 -18.92 -20.18
C ALA A 51 29.56 -18.78 -19.50
N THR A 52 29.47 -19.19 -18.23
CA THR A 52 28.25 -19.10 -17.42
C THR A 52 27.87 -17.65 -17.15
N LEU A 53 28.82 -16.82 -16.70
CA LEU A 53 28.62 -15.38 -16.50
C LEU A 53 28.23 -14.65 -17.79
N ARG A 54 28.82 -15.02 -18.94
CA ARG A 54 28.43 -14.47 -20.25
C ARG A 54 27.02 -14.86 -20.67
N SER A 55 26.54 -16.04 -20.27
CA SER A 55 25.16 -16.45 -20.49
C SER A 55 24.20 -15.63 -19.62
N GLN A 56 24.50 -15.51 -18.32
CA GLN A 56 23.71 -14.68 -17.38
C GLN A 56 23.66 -13.20 -17.79
N LEU A 57 24.76 -12.65 -18.29
CA LEU A 57 24.79 -11.28 -18.78
C LEU A 57 23.91 -11.09 -20.03
N ARG A 58 23.78 -12.11 -20.88
CA ARG A 58 22.87 -12.08 -22.03
C ARG A 58 21.40 -12.13 -21.59
N THR A 59 21.04 -13.04 -20.69
CA THR A 59 19.67 -13.12 -20.15
C THR A 59 19.28 -11.82 -19.45
N ASN A 60 20.18 -11.26 -18.64
CA ASN A 60 19.92 -9.98 -17.97
C ASN A 60 19.74 -8.82 -18.95
N LYS A 61 20.45 -8.82 -20.08
CA LYS A 61 20.27 -7.81 -21.15
C LYS A 61 18.91 -7.94 -21.81
N GLU A 62 18.48 -9.16 -22.13
CA GLU A 62 17.15 -9.41 -22.70
C GLU A 62 16.03 -8.98 -21.75
N ASP A 63 16.16 -9.27 -20.46
CA ASP A 63 15.17 -8.85 -19.45
C ASP A 63 15.13 -7.33 -19.26
N LEU A 64 16.29 -6.65 -19.32
CA LEU A 64 16.33 -5.19 -19.34
C LEU A 64 15.67 -4.59 -20.59
N GLU A 65 15.78 -5.24 -21.74
CA GLU A 65 15.09 -4.83 -22.97
C GLU A 65 13.58 -5.01 -22.85
N LYS A 66 13.11 -6.13 -22.30
CA LYS A 66 11.67 -6.36 -22.02
C LYS A 66 11.12 -5.29 -21.07
N LEU A 67 11.79 -5.03 -19.95
CA LEU A 67 11.38 -4.00 -18.98
C LEU A 67 11.35 -2.60 -19.60
N ARG A 68 12.28 -2.28 -20.51
CA ARG A 68 12.25 -1.02 -21.25
C ARG A 68 11.02 -0.92 -22.15
N GLU A 69 10.62 -2.00 -22.82
CA GLU A 69 9.45 -2.01 -23.69
C GLU A 69 8.15 -1.92 -22.89
N GLU A 70 8.04 -2.66 -21.78
CA GLU A 70 6.92 -2.53 -20.84
C GLU A 70 6.77 -1.10 -20.32
N ARG A 71 7.87 -0.44 -19.92
CA ARG A 71 7.86 0.96 -19.51
C ARG A 71 7.35 1.89 -20.62
N LYS A 72 7.72 1.65 -21.89
CA LYS A 72 7.20 2.44 -23.02
C LYS A 72 5.69 2.24 -23.18
N GLN A 73 5.21 1.01 -23.08
CA GLN A 73 3.79 0.69 -23.18
C GLN A 73 2.98 1.37 -22.07
N SER A 74 3.45 1.29 -20.81
CA SER A 74 2.81 2.00 -19.69
C SER A 74 2.79 3.51 -19.88
N LEU A 75 3.85 4.11 -20.46
CA LEU A 75 3.87 5.54 -20.77
C LEU A 75 2.83 5.92 -21.85
N VAL A 76 2.62 5.06 -22.86
CA VAL A 76 1.58 5.27 -23.88
C VAL A 76 0.19 5.20 -23.25
N GLU A 77 -0.06 4.21 -22.39
CA GLU A 77 -1.33 4.06 -21.67
C GLU A 77 -1.62 5.27 -20.76
N VAL A 78 -0.64 5.73 -19.98
CA VAL A 78 -0.79 6.92 -19.12
C VAL A 78 -1.10 8.17 -19.95
N ASN A 79 -0.48 8.33 -21.12
CA ASN A 79 -0.78 9.44 -22.02
C ASN A 79 -2.18 9.36 -22.63
N ALA A 80 -2.64 8.15 -22.98
CA ALA A 80 -4.01 7.93 -23.45
C ALA A 80 -5.04 8.27 -22.37
N LEU A 81 -4.84 7.78 -21.14
CA LEU A 81 -5.71 8.09 -19.99
C LEU A 81 -5.72 9.59 -19.65
N ARG A 82 -4.58 10.28 -19.76
CA ARG A 82 -4.51 11.75 -19.63
C ARG A 82 -5.31 12.46 -20.71
N GLY A 83 -5.27 11.95 -21.95
CA GLY A 83 -6.10 12.44 -23.06
C GLY A 83 -7.58 12.31 -22.74
N GLU A 84 -8.04 11.13 -22.32
CA GLU A 84 -9.43 10.90 -21.90
C GLU A 84 -9.86 11.78 -20.73
N LEU A 85 -9.00 11.95 -19.73
CA LEU A 85 -9.29 12.80 -18.58
C LEU A 85 -9.47 14.26 -19.00
N ARG A 86 -8.65 14.76 -19.94
CA ARG A 86 -8.80 16.10 -20.50
C ARG A 86 -10.12 16.25 -21.25
N ILE A 87 -10.51 15.26 -22.05
CA ILE A 87 -11.80 15.25 -22.75
C ILE A 87 -12.95 15.29 -21.73
N LYS A 88 -12.92 14.44 -20.69
CA LYS A 88 -13.94 14.42 -19.64
C LYS A 88 -14.00 15.74 -18.85
N ALA A 89 -12.84 16.35 -18.57
CA ALA A 89 -12.78 17.65 -17.92
C ALA A 89 -13.47 18.74 -18.77
N ASN A 90 -13.24 18.76 -20.09
CA ASN A 90 -13.92 19.67 -21.00
C ASN A 90 -15.46 19.46 -20.98
N HIS A 91 -15.92 18.20 -20.98
CA HIS A 91 -17.36 17.90 -20.89
C HIS A 91 -17.98 18.42 -19.58
N VAL A 92 -17.26 18.35 -18.46
CA VAL A 92 -17.72 18.89 -17.18
C VAL A 92 -17.80 20.42 -17.23
N THR A 93 -16.79 21.08 -17.79
CA THR A 93 -16.81 22.54 -18.00
C THR A 93 -18.01 22.96 -18.85
N ASP A 94 -18.25 22.28 -19.98
CA ASP A 94 -19.41 22.55 -20.84
C ASP A 94 -20.74 22.31 -20.11
N ALA A 95 -20.82 21.28 -19.25
CA ALA A 95 -22.02 21.01 -18.45
C ALA A 95 -22.29 22.11 -17.42
N LEU A 96 -21.24 22.59 -16.74
CA LEU A 96 -21.33 23.72 -15.80
C LEU A 96 -21.74 25.02 -16.50
N ASP A 97 -21.23 25.27 -17.71
CA ASP A 97 -21.63 26.43 -18.51
C ASP A 97 -23.10 26.35 -18.93
N ARG A 98 -23.59 25.16 -19.34
CA ARG A 98 -25.01 24.95 -19.63
C ARG A 98 -25.88 25.13 -18.38
N GLU A 99 -25.44 24.65 -17.22
CA GLU A 99 -26.14 24.83 -15.95
C GLU A 99 -26.21 26.32 -15.56
N SER A 100 -25.12 27.08 -15.72
CA SER A 100 -25.10 28.50 -15.41
C SER A 100 -26.05 29.29 -16.31
N LYS A 101 -26.09 28.96 -17.62
CA LYS A 101 -27.04 29.52 -18.59
C LYS A 101 -28.49 29.18 -18.21
N ALA A 102 -28.76 27.93 -17.84
CA ALA A 102 -30.09 27.51 -17.40
C ALA A 102 -30.55 28.23 -16.12
N LYS A 103 -29.64 28.43 -15.14
CA LYS A 103 -29.91 29.21 -13.93
C LYS A 103 -30.18 30.68 -14.24
N ALA A 104 -29.44 31.28 -15.18
CA ALA A 104 -29.69 32.64 -15.62
C ALA A 104 -31.07 32.78 -16.27
N ALA A 105 -31.44 31.86 -17.17
CA ALA A 105 -32.76 31.82 -17.81
C ALA A 105 -33.89 31.60 -16.79
N ALA A 106 -33.68 30.76 -15.78
CA ALA A 106 -34.66 30.54 -14.71
C ALA A 106 -34.90 31.82 -13.89
N ARG A 107 -33.84 32.57 -13.53
CA ARG A 107 -33.97 33.86 -12.84
C ARG A 107 -34.69 34.91 -13.69
N GLU A 108 -34.42 34.95 -14.99
CA GLU A 108 -35.11 35.84 -15.91
C GLU A 108 -36.62 35.50 -16.01
N ALA A 109 -36.94 34.20 -16.07
CA ALA A 109 -38.32 33.73 -16.04
C ALA A 109 -39.03 34.07 -14.72
N GLU A 110 -38.36 33.91 -13.57
CA GLU A 110 -38.90 34.33 -12.26
C GLU A 110 -39.18 35.84 -12.21
N LEU A 111 -38.28 36.67 -12.75
CA LEU A 111 -38.50 38.12 -12.83
C LEU A 111 -39.65 38.47 -13.76
N SER A 112 -39.78 37.78 -14.89
CA SER A 112 -40.92 37.92 -15.80
C SER A 112 -42.24 37.54 -15.11
N ASN A 113 -42.25 36.42 -14.38
CA ASN A 113 -43.42 35.98 -13.63
C ASN A 113 -43.84 36.98 -12.54
N ARG A 114 -42.88 37.53 -11.78
CA ARG A 114 -43.16 38.60 -10.80
C ARG A 114 -43.80 39.83 -11.43
N ARG A 115 -43.37 40.22 -12.65
CA ARG A 115 -44.00 41.33 -13.38
C ARG A 115 -45.42 40.99 -13.81
N ALA A 116 -45.67 39.76 -14.26
CA ALA A 116 -47.01 39.31 -14.61
C ALA A 116 -47.95 39.28 -13.38
N GLU A 117 -47.46 38.80 -12.23
CA GLU A 117 -48.18 38.82 -10.95
C GLU A 117 -48.55 40.26 -10.55
N GLN A 118 -47.62 41.22 -10.65
CA GLN A 118 -47.89 42.63 -10.38
C GLN A 118 -48.97 43.23 -11.30
N LEU A 119 -49.02 42.83 -12.57
CA LEU A 119 -50.05 43.27 -13.50
C LEU A 119 -51.42 42.66 -13.17
N LEU A 120 -51.46 41.39 -12.75
CA LEU A 120 -52.69 40.73 -12.29
C LEU A 120 -53.22 41.37 -11.01
N ASP A 121 -52.36 41.68 -10.04
CA ASP A 121 -52.76 42.37 -8.82
C ASP A 121 -53.36 43.75 -9.13
N LYS A 122 -52.77 44.49 -10.07
CA LYS A 122 -53.32 45.77 -10.52
C LYS A 122 -54.70 45.61 -11.18
N ALA A 123 -54.86 44.61 -12.06
CA ALA A 123 -56.15 44.33 -12.68
C ALA A 123 -57.22 43.92 -11.65
N ASN A 124 -56.85 43.11 -10.65
CA ASN A 124 -57.74 42.74 -9.55
C ASN A 124 -58.18 43.95 -8.72
N GLN A 125 -57.26 44.87 -8.42
CA GLN A 125 -57.59 46.13 -7.74
C GLN A 125 -58.57 46.98 -8.55
N GLU A 126 -58.39 47.08 -9.88
CA GLU A 126 -59.32 47.78 -10.78
C GLU A 126 -60.72 47.12 -10.78
N ILE A 127 -60.78 45.79 -10.80
CA ILE A 127 -62.04 45.03 -10.69
C ILE A 127 -62.74 45.31 -9.36
N GLU A 128 -62.01 45.24 -8.23
CA GLU A 128 -62.57 45.54 -6.90
C GLU A 128 -63.07 46.98 -6.80
N GLU A 129 -62.36 47.95 -7.38
CA GLU A 129 -62.80 49.34 -7.43
C GLU A 129 -64.09 49.50 -8.25
N LEU A 130 -64.18 48.85 -9.41
CA LEU A 130 -65.40 48.83 -10.23
C LEU A 130 -66.57 48.19 -9.47
N GLN A 131 -66.34 47.07 -8.77
CA GLN A 131 -67.34 46.44 -7.91
C GLN A 131 -67.82 47.38 -6.80
N ARG A 132 -66.89 48.12 -6.17
CA ARG A 132 -67.21 49.09 -5.11
C ARG A 132 -68.04 50.27 -5.65
N ARG A 133 -67.67 50.81 -6.82
CA ARG A 133 -68.45 51.87 -7.50
C ARG A 133 -69.85 51.40 -7.87
N LEU A 134 -70.00 50.16 -8.36
CA LEU A 134 -71.32 49.57 -8.62
C LEU A 134 -72.16 49.46 -7.34
N LEU A 135 -71.55 49.05 -6.23
CA LEU A 135 -72.23 48.96 -4.94
C LEU A 135 -72.68 50.34 -4.44
N GLU A 136 -71.83 51.38 -4.54
CA GLU A 136 -72.17 52.76 -4.19
C GLU A 136 -73.31 53.33 -5.06
N ILE A 137 -73.35 53.04 -6.36
CA ILE A 137 -74.48 53.41 -7.23
C ILE A 137 -75.77 52.74 -6.75
N THR A 138 -75.69 51.47 -6.35
CA THR A 138 -76.82 50.70 -5.83
C THR A 138 -77.35 51.27 -4.51
N GLU A 139 -76.46 51.74 -3.63
CA GLU A 139 -76.81 52.32 -2.32
C GLU A 139 -77.25 53.78 -2.38
N SER A 140 -76.66 54.60 -3.27
CA SER A 140 -76.98 56.03 -3.42
C SER A 140 -78.28 56.28 -4.20
N GLY A 141 -78.77 55.30 -4.97
CA GLY A 141 -80.09 55.33 -5.63
C GLY A 141 -81.31 55.26 -4.70
N ARG A 142 -81.13 55.31 -3.36
CA ARG A 142 -82.21 55.04 -2.37
C ARG A 142 -83.05 56.26 -1.94
N LYS A 143 -83.05 57.37 -2.68
CA LYS A 143 -83.88 58.56 -2.37
C LYS A 143 -84.72 59.13 -3.53
N GLU A 144 -85.00 58.32 -4.53
CA GLU A 144 -86.27 58.47 -5.26
C GLU A 144 -87.01 57.13 -5.22
N PRO A 145 -88.33 57.13 -4.97
CA PRO A 145 -89.14 55.92 -5.00
C PRO A 145 -89.38 55.55 -6.47
N TYR A 146 -88.32 55.13 -7.17
CA TYR A 146 -88.53 54.20 -8.27
C TYR A 146 -88.90 52.88 -7.61
N ALA A 147 -90.20 52.58 -7.68
CA ALA A 147 -90.68 51.24 -7.54
C ALA A 147 -89.73 50.33 -8.33
N ILE A 148 -88.91 49.55 -7.61
CA ILE A 148 -88.36 48.33 -8.13
C ILE A 148 -89.59 47.46 -8.33
N SER A 149 -90.23 47.66 -9.48
CA SER A 149 -91.18 46.72 -10.05
C SER A 149 -90.50 45.39 -9.96
N ASN A 150 -91.00 44.53 -9.08
CA ASN A 150 -90.68 43.13 -9.08
C ASN A 150 -90.91 42.65 -10.53
N PRO A 151 -89.84 42.31 -11.29
CA PRO A 151 -90.01 41.91 -12.68
C PRO A 151 -90.82 40.61 -12.81
N ALA A 152 -91.06 39.91 -11.69
CA ALA A 152 -91.92 38.74 -11.63
C ALA A 152 -93.38 39.02 -11.20
N SER A 153 -93.77 40.26 -10.81
CA SER A 153 -95.17 40.57 -10.43
C SER A 153 -95.92 41.51 -11.38
N LEU A 154 -95.31 41.91 -12.50
CA LEU A 154 -95.99 42.52 -13.65
C LEU A 154 -96.16 41.53 -14.82
N PHE A 155 -96.05 40.23 -14.54
CA PHE A 155 -96.56 39.19 -15.44
C PHE A 155 -98.10 39.22 -15.39
N ASP A 156 -98.67 40.26 -16.00
CA ASP A 156 -99.99 40.20 -16.59
C ASP A 156 -99.93 39.06 -17.62
N SER A 157 -100.78 38.05 -17.43
CA SER A 157 -100.88 36.87 -18.29
C SER A 157 -101.20 37.21 -19.76
N ASN A 158 -101.42 38.49 -20.07
CA ASN A 158 -101.64 39.04 -21.42
C ASN A 158 -100.54 40.00 -21.90
N GLN A 159 -99.53 40.30 -21.10
CA GLN A 159 -98.28 40.97 -21.51
C GLN A 159 -97.11 40.02 -21.26
N ALA A 160 -97.19 38.83 -21.84
CA ALA A 160 -95.98 38.07 -22.10
C ALA A 160 -95.02 39.02 -22.81
N PRO A 161 -93.82 39.31 -22.26
CA PRO A 161 -92.78 39.93 -23.07
C PRO A 161 -92.66 38.98 -24.24
N VAL A 162 -93.06 39.46 -25.41
CA VAL A 162 -92.81 38.78 -26.66
C VAL A 162 -91.30 38.73 -26.69
N PHE A 163 -90.74 37.63 -26.18
CA PHE A 163 -89.35 37.25 -26.36
C PHE A 163 -89.23 37.27 -27.87
N THR A 164 -88.68 38.36 -28.39
CA THR A 164 -88.61 38.51 -29.83
C THR A 164 -87.65 37.41 -30.29
N ALA A 165 -87.81 36.96 -31.53
CA ALA A 165 -86.88 35.99 -32.08
C ALA A 165 -85.42 36.46 -31.91
N GLU A 166 -85.19 37.77 -31.94
CA GLU A 166 -83.90 38.44 -31.73
C GLU A 166 -83.31 38.22 -30.32
N ASP A 167 -84.12 38.30 -29.25
CA ASP A 167 -83.63 38.06 -27.88
C ASP A 167 -83.20 36.59 -27.68
N TYR A 168 -83.92 35.65 -28.30
CA TYR A 168 -83.58 34.24 -28.27
C TYR A 168 -82.32 33.94 -29.07
N GLU A 169 -82.14 34.62 -30.22
CA GLU A 169 -80.91 34.57 -31.01
C GLU A 169 -79.71 35.17 -30.25
N GLU A 170 -79.89 36.26 -29.50
CA GLU A 170 -78.81 36.85 -28.70
C GLU A 170 -78.39 35.93 -27.54
N LEU A 171 -79.36 35.31 -26.86
CA LEU A 171 -79.07 34.34 -25.81
C LEU A 171 -78.36 33.09 -26.37
N LEU A 172 -78.81 32.59 -27.53
CA LEU A 172 -78.14 31.51 -28.25
C LEU A 172 -76.70 31.88 -28.64
N ARG A 173 -76.46 33.10 -29.15
CA ARG A 173 -75.09 33.58 -29.42
C ARG A 173 -74.25 33.64 -28.16
N LYS A 174 -74.74 34.24 -27.08
CA LYS A 174 -74.01 34.29 -25.80
C LYS A 174 -73.69 32.91 -25.27
N TRP A 175 -74.64 31.99 -25.35
CA TRP A 175 -74.41 30.60 -24.95
C TRP A 175 -73.34 29.93 -25.83
N GLN A 176 -73.42 30.11 -27.15
CA GLN A 176 -72.42 29.63 -28.10
C GLN A 176 -71.03 30.22 -27.82
N ASP A 177 -70.92 31.54 -27.64
CA ASP A 177 -69.66 32.24 -27.32
C ASP A 177 -69.06 31.71 -26.00
N THR A 178 -69.89 31.48 -24.97
CA THR A 178 -69.41 30.88 -23.72
C THR A 178 -68.99 29.43 -23.89
N SER A 179 -69.65 28.66 -24.75
CA SER A 179 -69.27 27.28 -25.07
C SER A 179 -67.91 27.27 -25.77
N ASP A 180 -67.72 28.11 -26.79
CA ASP A 180 -66.47 28.22 -27.54
C ASP A 180 -65.32 28.71 -26.66
N ALA A 181 -65.58 29.66 -25.75
CA ALA A 181 -64.60 30.10 -24.75
C ALA A 181 -64.22 28.97 -23.77
N ASN A 182 -65.19 28.16 -23.35
CA ASN A 182 -64.95 27.01 -22.48
C ASN A 182 -64.15 25.90 -23.21
N ASP A 183 -64.41 25.69 -24.50
CA ASP A 183 -63.62 24.78 -25.34
C ASP A 183 -62.18 25.28 -25.52
N SER A 184 -61.99 26.59 -25.69
CA SER A 184 -60.66 27.23 -25.72
C SER A 184 -59.90 27.03 -24.41
N LEU A 185 -60.53 27.29 -23.26
CA LEU A 185 -59.94 27.05 -21.94
C LEU A 185 -59.62 25.56 -21.72
N ASN A 186 -60.48 24.65 -22.19
CA ASN A 186 -60.21 23.21 -22.11
C ASN A 186 -58.99 22.79 -22.95
N LEU A 187 -58.74 23.44 -24.09
CA LEU A 187 -57.54 23.21 -24.89
C LEU A 187 -56.28 23.73 -24.18
N GLU A 188 -56.35 24.90 -23.54
CA GLU A 188 -55.27 25.47 -22.73
C GLU A 188 -54.94 24.58 -21.53
N VAL A 189 -55.95 24.12 -20.79
CA VAL A 189 -55.76 23.17 -19.68
C VAL A 189 -55.11 21.86 -20.17
N LYS A 190 -55.45 21.40 -21.38
CA LYS A 190 -54.81 20.21 -21.99
C LYS A 190 -53.35 20.48 -22.36
N SER A 191 -53.00 21.67 -22.88
CA SER A 191 -51.60 22.00 -23.18
C SER A 191 -50.77 22.13 -21.90
N LEU A 192 -51.28 22.82 -20.89
CA LEU A 192 -50.63 22.97 -19.59
C LEU A 192 -50.40 21.62 -18.89
N LYS A 193 -51.34 20.67 -19.02
CA LYS A 193 -51.14 19.30 -18.52
C LYS A 193 -49.98 18.58 -19.22
N LYS A 194 -49.87 18.71 -20.55
CA LYS A 194 -48.74 18.15 -21.31
C LYS A 194 -47.42 18.79 -20.88
N ASP A 195 -47.38 20.12 -20.73
CA ASP A 195 -46.18 20.82 -20.27
C ASP A 195 -45.78 20.34 -18.87
N LEU A 196 -46.74 20.20 -17.94
CA LEU A 196 -46.50 19.68 -16.60
C LEU A 196 -45.95 18.24 -16.63
N GLU A 197 -46.42 17.38 -17.52
CA GLU A 197 -45.86 16.03 -17.73
C GLU A 197 -44.42 16.10 -18.27
N THR A 198 -44.11 16.99 -19.22
CA THR A 198 -42.72 17.17 -19.68
C THR A 198 -41.81 17.67 -18.58
N TRP A 199 -42.28 18.55 -17.71
CA TRP A 199 -41.52 19.03 -16.54
C TRP A 199 -41.32 17.92 -15.52
N ARG A 200 -42.31 17.07 -15.27
CA ARG A 200 -42.16 15.89 -14.40
C ARG A 200 -41.12 14.91 -14.95
N PHE A 201 -41.12 14.66 -16.27
CA PHE A 201 -40.11 13.81 -16.90
C PHE A 201 -38.70 14.41 -16.79
N LYS A 202 -38.56 15.72 -17.03
CA LYS A 202 -37.28 16.43 -16.84
C LYS A 202 -36.82 16.38 -15.38
N ALA A 203 -37.72 16.57 -14.42
CA ALA A 203 -37.42 16.49 -12.99
C ALA A 203 -36.95 15.09 -12.57
N ALA A 204 -37.56 14.03 -13.11
CA ALA A 204 -37.09 12.66 -12.88
C ALA A 204 -35.66 12.45 -13.43
N LYS A 205 -35.37 12.97 -14.63
CA LYS A 205 -34.04 12.89 -15.25
C LYS A 205 -32.95 13.64 -14.48
N VAL A 206 -33.30 14.75 -13.81
CA VAL A 206 -32.38 15.45 -12.89
C VAL A 206 -31.92 14.55 -11.75
N GLY A 207 -32.79 13.66 -11.25
CA GLY A 207 -32.42 12.65 -10.25
C GLY A 207 -31.35 11.68 -10.75
N GLU A 208 -31.49 11.19 -11.99
CA GLU A 208 -30.50 10.31 -12.62
C GLU A 208 -29.15 11.03 -12.79
N TYR A 209 -29.17 12.26 -13.32
CA TYR A 209 -27.95 13.06 -13.46
C TYR A 209 -27.27 13.33 -12.12
N LYS A 210 -28.03 13.55 -11.05
CA LYS A 210 -27.47 13.70 -9.70
C LYS A 210 -26.75 12.42 -9.26
N THR A 211 -27.35 11.26 -9.44
CA THR A 211 -26.67 9.98 -9.08
C THR A 211 -25.42 9.73 -9.91
N GLN A 212 -25.41 10.13 -11.19
CA GLN A 212 -24.20 10.04 -12.03
C GLN A 212 -23.12 11.02 -11.56
N LEU A 213 -23.50 12.22 -11.13
CA LEU A 213 -22.59 13.22 -10.57
C LEU A 213 -21.96 12.71 -9.27
N ASP A 214 -22.75 12.14 -8.35
CA ASP A 214 -22.25 11.53 -7.11
C ASP A 214 -21.26 10.38 -7.38
N GLN A 215 -21.52 9.56 -8.41
CA GLN A 215 -20.61 8.49 -8.83
C GLN A 215 -19.30 9.02 -9.40
N LEU A 216 -19.36 10.07 -10.23
CA LEU A 216 -18.18 10.73 -10.78
C LEU A 216 -17.36 11.43 -9.68
N GLU A 217 -18.03 12.07 -8.72
CA GLU A 217 -17.38 12.69 -7.57
C GLU A 217 -16.64 11.65 -6.72
N LYS A 218 -17.27 10.49 -6.43
CA LYS A 218 -16.60 9.39 -5.73
C LYS A 218 -15.38 8.86 -6.49
N LYS A 219 -15.47 8.70 -7.81
CA LYS A 219 -14.30 8.32 -8.64
C LYS A 219 -13.22 9.39 -8.64
N ASN A 220 -13.60 10.66 -8.65
CA ASN A 220 -12.65 11.77 -8.58
C ASN A 220 -11.92 11.81 -7.23
N GLN A 221 -12.63 11.58 -6.11
CA GLN A 221 -12.03 11.43 -4.78
C GLN A 221 -11.04 10.25 -4.73
N GLN A 222 -11.39 9.11 -5.35
CA GLN A 222 -10.47 7.97 -5.47
C GLN A 222 -9.21 8.30 -6.28
N LEU A 223 -9.36 9.03 -7.39
CA LEU A 223 -8.23 9.48 -8.21
C LEU A 223 -7.35 10.50 -7.47
N LEU A 224 -7.95 11.42 -6.70
CA LEU A 224 -7.20 12.35 -5.86
C LEU A 224 -6.41 11.61 -4.79
N HIS A 225 -7.00 10.62 -4.11
CA HIS A 225 -6.28 9.80 -3.14
C HIS A 225 -5.12 9.03 -3.78
N ALA A 226 -5.34 8.40 -4.95
CA ALA A 226 -4.28 7.72 -5.70
C ALA A 226 -3.17 8.67 -6.15
N LYS A 227 -3.52 9.91 -6.53
CA LYS A 227 -2.56 10.96 -6.87
C LYS A 227 -1.70 11.35 -5.66
N THR A 228 -2.30 11.55 -4.49
CA THR A 228 -1.57 11.87 -3.26
C THR A 228 -0.60 10.76 -2.90
N MET A 229 -1.03 9.50 -2.97
CA MET A 229 -0.15 8.33 -2.76
C MET A 229 1.04 8.32 -3.72
N LEU A 230 0.81 8.60 -5.01
CA LEU A 230 1.90 8.68 -6.00
C LEU A 230 2.87 9.84 -5.74
N GLU A 231 2.36 10.98 -5.24
CA GLU A 231 3.19 12.12 -4.85
C GLU A 231 4.06 11.80 -3.61
N GLU A 232 3.54 11.00 -2.67
CA GLU A 232 4.29 10.46 -1.52
C GLU A 232 5.39 9.49 -1.98
N GLU A 233 5.06 8.51 -2.83
CA GLU A 233 6.04 7.58 -3.42
C GLU A 233 7.15 8.33 -4.17
N GLN A 234 6.82 9.36 -4.96
CA GLN A 234 7.83 10.18 -5.65
C GLN A 234 8.71 10.98 -4.69
N LEU A 235 8.18 11.38 -3.54
CA LEU A 235 8.95 12.09 -2.51
C LEU A 235 9.94 11.12 -1.84
N GLU A 236 9.50 9.90 -1.54
CA GLU A 236 10.35 8.82 -1.02
C GLU A 236 11.46 8.45 -2.01
N GLU A 237 11.14 8.26 -3.30
CA GLU A 237 12.14 8.03 -4.35
C GLU A 237 13.20 9.14 -4.40
N ARG A 238 12.78 10.41 -4.32
CA ARG A 238 13.70 11.56 -4.29
C ARG A 238 14.57 11.53 -3.03
N ALA A 239 14.01 11.14 -1.87
CA ALA A 239 14.76 11.00 -0.64
C ALA A 239 15.84 9.91 -0.76
N VAL A 240 15.51 8.76 -1.35
CA VAL A 240 16.46 7.66 -1.62
C VAL A 240 17.56 8.10 -2.58
N ILE A 241 17.21 8.78 -3.69
CA ILE A 241 18.20 9.30 -4.64
C ILE A 241 19.15 10.30 -3.97
N ASN A 242 18.64 11.18 -3.11
CA ASN A 242 19.46 12.14 -2.38
C ASN A 242 20.37 11.44 -1.35
N SER A 243 19.87 10.40 -0.67
CA SER A 243 20.68 9.56 0.23
C SER A 243 21.83 8.87 -0.52
N LEU A 244 21.54 8.25 -1.67
CA LEU A 244 22.56 7.63 -2.52
C LEU A 244 23.60 8.64 -3.05
N ARG A 245 23.18 9.85 -3.40
CA ARG A 245 24.11 10.93 -3.78
C ARG A 245 25.01 11.34 -2.61
N SER A 246 24.46 11.46 -1.42
CA SER A 246 25.22 11.76 -0.19
C SER A 246 26.24 10.65 0.12
N MET A 247 25.82 9.38 -0.01
CA MET A 247 26.68 8.23 0.20
C MET A 247 27.82 8.16 -0.83
N ASN A 248 27.53 8.39 -2.12
CA ASN A 248 28.56 8.48 -3.16
C ASN A 248 29.54 9.62 -2.90
N LEU A 249 29.06 10.78 -2.42
CA LEU A 249 29.92 11.90 -2.04
C LEU A 249 30.84 11.53 -0.87
N MET A 250 30.31 10.81 0.13
CA MET A 250 31.11 10.29 1.25
C MET A 250 32.17 9.30 0.77
N TYR A 251 31.83 8.33 -0.08
CA TYR A 251 32.81 7.40 -0.65
C TYR A 251 33.88 8.11 -1.47
N LYS A 252 33.50 9.14 -2.22
CA LYS A 252 34.45 10.00 -2.93
C LYS A 252 35.39 10.73 -1.96
N GLN A 253 34.87 11.31 -0.88
CA GLN A 253 35.70 11.93 0.16
C GLN A 253 36.64 10.92 0.84
N ILE A 254 36.18 9.69 1.10
CA ILE A 254 37.02 8.61 1.63
C ILE A 254 38.13 8.24 0.62
N ALA A 255 37.81 8.18 -0.67
CA ALA A 255 38.79 7.91 -1.72
C ALA A 255 39.82 9.04 -1.85
N ASP A 256 39.35 10.29 -1.83
CA ASP A 256 40.18 11.51 -1.97
C ASP A 256 41.04 11.76 -0.71
N SER A 257 40.57 11.36 0.48
CA SER A 257 41.28 11.54 1.76
C SER A 257 42.35 10.48 2.04
N ARG A 258 42.47 9.43 1.21
CA ARG A 258 43.55 8.44 1.38
C ARG A 258 44.89 9.09 1.04
N PRO A 259 45.82 9.25 2.01
CA PRO A 259 47.11 9.92 1.80
C PRO A 259 48.09 9.14 0.90
N PHE A 260 47.73 7.93 0.47
CA PHE A 260 48.57 7.07 -0.37
C PHE A 260 48.41 7.29 -1.89
N SER A 261 47.50 8.16 -2.34
CA SER A 261 47.33 8.43 -3.78
C SER A 261 48.23 9.53 -4.33
N MET A 262 48.88 10.35 -3.50
CA MET A 262 49.75 11.44 -3.96
C MET A 262 51.20 11.02 -4.30
N ASP A 263 51.70 9.92 -3.74
CA ASP A 263 53.12 9.53 -3.93
C ASP A 263 53.32 8.35 -4.90
N CYS A 264 52.27 7.91 -5.60
CA CYS A 264 52.42 6.90 -6.65
C CYS A 264 53.03 7.56 -7.90
N THR A 265 54.35 7.73 -7.84
CA THR A 265 55.23 8.37 -8.85
C THR A 265 55.38 7.52 -10.13
N CYS A 266 54.41 6.65 -10.44
CA CYS A 266 54.46 5.72 -11.57
C CYS A 266 53.87 6.27 -12.87
N ALA A 267 53.49 7.56 -12.92
CA ALA A 267 52.90 8.18 -14.11
C ALA A 267 53.81 9.28 -14.70
N VAL A 268 55.00 8.89 -15.17
CA VAL A 268 55.72 9.65 -16.21
C VAL A 268 56.11 8.68 -17.33
N HIS A 269 55.10 8.16 -18.01
CA HIS A 269 55.24 7.77 -19.41
C HIS A 269 54.15 8.49 -20.21
N PRO A 270 54.53 9.35 -21.17
CA PRO A 270 53.58 10.00 -22.06
C PRO A 270 53.09 8.95 -23.04
N ILE A 271 52.07 8.19 -22.67
CA ILE A 271 51.31 7.40 -23.63
C ILE A 271 50.44 8.40 -24.39
N GLN A 272 50.81 8.56 -25.65
CA GLN A 272 50.13 9.33 -26.67
C GLN A 272 48.63 9.03 -26.70
N ASP A 273 47.86 10.13 -26.75
CA ASP A 273 46.60 10.31 -27.46
C ASP A 273 45.76 9.05 -27.74
N GLY A 274 44.65 8.90 -26.99
CA GLY A 274 43.53 8.09 -27.45
C GLY A 274 42.80 7.23 -26.43
N ALA A 275 43.12 7.31 -25.13
CA ALA A 275 42.30 6.67 -24.12
C ALA A 275 41.02 7.50 -23.88
N VAL A 276 40.07 7.38 -24.81
CA VAL A 276 38.68 7.81 -24.59
C VAL A 276 38.21 7.08 -23.34
N SER A 277 37.90 7.86 -22.30
CA SER A 277 37.37 7.30 -21.06
C SER A 277 36.12 6.48 -21.40
N VAL A 278 35.96 5.30 -20.79
CA VAL A 278 34.72 4.50 -20.90
C VAL A 278 33.50 5.36 -20.57
N GLN A 279 33.66 6.41 -19.76
CA GLN A 279 32.63 7.39 -19.47
C GLN A 279 32.29 8.30 -20.66
N ASP A 280 33.27 8.69 -21.47
CA ASP A 280 33.07 9.48 -22.68
C ASP A 280 32.42 8.63 -23.79
N ASP A 281 32.79 7.36 -23.93
CA ASP A 281 32.12 6.41 -24.83
C ASP A 281 30.66 6.17 -24.42
N LEU A 282 30.40 6.07 -23.10
CA LEU A 282 29.04 5.95 -22.58
C LEU A 282 28.22 7.23 -22.80
N LEU A 283 28.81 8.41 -22.60
CA LEU A 283 28.13 9.68 -22.88
C LEU A 283 27.86 9.87 -24.38
N HIS A 284 28.82 9.49 -25.23
CA HIS A 284 28.68 9.58 -26.67
C HIS A 284 27.60 8.63 -27.21
N THR A 285 27.60 7.37 -26.76
CA THR A 285 26.56 6.40 -27.13
C THR A 285 25.17 6.81 -26.63
N ASN A 286 25.07 7.35 -25.42
CA ASN A 286 23.80 7.85 -24.87
C ASN A 286 23.28 9.07 -25.65
N SER A 287 24.16 10.01 -26.02
CA SER A 287 23.81 11.13 -26.89
C SER A 287 23.36 10.68 -28.28
N LYS A 288 23.98 9.62 -28.83
CA LYS A 288 23.60 9.05 -30.13
C LYS A 288 22.20 8.42 -30.09
N LEU A 289 21.92 7.60 -29.07
CA LEU A 289 20.60 6.98 -28.87
C LEU A 289 19.50 8.04 -28.64
N ALA A 290 19.79 9.12 -27.91
CA ALA A 290 18.86 10.22 -27.72
C ALA A 290 18.47 10.89 -29.05
N ASN A 291 19.43 11.06 -29.97
CA ASN A 291 19.19 11.63 -31.30
C ASN A 291 18.38 10.68 -32.19
N GLU A 292 18.67 9.37 -32.17
CA GLU A 292 17.91 8.37 -32.91
C GLU A 292 16.44 8.30 -32.44
N LEU A 293 16.20 8.31 -31.12
CA LEU A 293 14.84 8.38 -30.56
C LEU A 293 14.11 9.66 -30.96
N LYS A 294 14.80 10.79 -31.03
CA LYS A 294 14.22 12.06 -31.49
C LYS A 294 13.85 12.02 -32.98
N SER A 295 14.67 11.34 -33.80
CA SER A 295 14.37 11.10 -35.22
C SER A 295 13.13 10.22 -35.39
N LEU A 296 13.08 9.07 -34.70
CA LEU A 296 11.95 8.14 -34.77
C LEU A 296 10.63 8.77 -34.29
N ARG A 297 10.66 9.60 -33.25
CA ARG A 297 9.48 10.37 -32.81
C ARG A 297 9.01 11.37 -33.87
N SER A 298 9.95 12.00 -34.58
CA SER A 298 9.64 12.95 -35.66
C SER A 298 9.02 12.24 -36.86
N GLU A 299 9.46 11.00 -37.16
CA GLU A 299 8.87 10.16 -38.21
C GLU A 299 7.48 9.65 -37.82
N LEU A 300 7.29 9.19 -36.58
CA LEU A 300 5.99 8.74 -36.10
C LEU A 300 4.96 9.88 -36.10
N SER A 301 5.38 11.09 -35.70
CA SER A 301 4.54 12.29 -35.75
C SER A 301 4.11 12.66 -37.17
N LYS A 302 4.92 12.36 -38.19
CA LYS A 302 4.56 12.57 -39.60
C LYS A 302 3.55 11.53 -40.11
N CYS A 303 3.65 10.28 -39.66
CA CYS A 303 2.66 9.25 -40.00
C CYS A 303 1.29 9.53 -39.36
N SER A 304 1.25 10.03 -38.13
CA SER A 304 -0.02 10.36 -37.46
C SER A 304 -0.76 11.52 -38.13
N SER A 305 -0.04 12.51 -38.69
CA SER A 305 -0.69 13.63 -39.41
C SER A 305 -1.32 13.25 -40.75
N LEU A 306 -0.98 12.08 -41.32
CA LEU A 306 -1.59 11.59 -42.56
C LEU A 306 -2.91 10.85 -42.33
N ALA A 307 -3.18 10.39 -41.09
CA ALA A 307 -4.42 9.70 -40.76
C ALA A 307 -5.59 10.65 -40.46
N ASP A 308 -5.31 11.89 -40.02
CA ASP A 308 -6.34 12.91 -39.73
C ASP A 308 -6.77 13.73 -40.97
N ALA A 309 -6.13 13.55 -42.12
CA ALA A 309 -6.43 14.30 -43.34
C ALA A 309 -7.52 13.66 -44.23
N SER A 310 -8.12 12.54 -43.81
CA SER A 310 -9.16 11.83 -44.59
C SER A 310 -10.55 11.80 -43.94
N ASP A 311 -10.77 12.55 -42.86
CA ASP A 311 -12.06 12.62 -42.15
C ASP A 311 -12.61 14.05 -42.13
N ASP A 312 -12.63 14.70 -43.30
CA ASP A 312 -13.36 15.96 -43.50
C ASP A 312 -14.24 15.83 -44.74
N GLY A 313 -15.57 15.79 -44.51
CA GLY A 313 -16.57 15.97 -45.57
C GLY A 313 -17.44 14.77 -45.92
N PHE A 314 -18.19 14.21 -44.97
CA PHE A 314 -19.50 13.61 -45.30
C PHE A 314 -20.50 13.83 -44.16
N GLU A 315 -21.00 15.07 -44.08
CA GLU A 315 -22.17 15.44 -43.30
C GLU A 315 -23.41 14.84 -44.01
N VAL A 316 -23.78 13.62 -43.64
CA VAL A 316 -25.02 12.97 -44.10
C VAL A 316 -26.16 13.45 -43.22
N ASP A 317 -26.88 14.44 -43.72
CA ASP A 317 -28.22 14.80 -43.26
C ASP A 317 -29.13 13.57 -43.30
N THR A 318 -29.41 13.04 -42.12
CA THR A 318 -30.26 11.86 -41.94
C THR A 318 -31.70 12.33 -41.74
N TYR A 319 -32.37 12.71 -42.85
CA TYR A 319 -33.83 12.78 -42.86
C TYR A 319 -34.40 11.37 -43.04
N ALA A 320 -35.10 10.91 -42.01
CA ALA A 320 -35.91 9.71 -42.06
C ALA A 320 -37.00 9.86 -43.15
N SER A 321 -37.02 8.94 -44.10
CA SER A 321 -38.18 8.71 -44.95
C SER A 321 -38.31 7.24 -45.27
N GLU A 322 -39.45 6.71 -44.82
CA GLU A 322 -39.98 5.40 -45.10
C GLU A 322 -40.08 5.19 -46.62
N SER A 323 -39.54 4.09 -47.15
CA SER A 323 -40.10 3.51 -48.36
C SER A 323 -39.76 2.03 -48.51
N ARG A 324 -40.83 1.25 -48.62
CA ARG A 324 -40.87 -0.15 -49.00
C ARG A 324 -40.55 -0.27 -50.49
N GLN A 325 -39.81 -1.29 -50.90
CA GLN A 325 -40.24 -2.33 -51.86
C GLN A 325 -39.03 -3.05 -52.48
N SER A 326 -39.04 -4.38 -52.31
CA SER A 326 -38.91 -5.40 -53.35
C SER A 326 -37.93 -5.13 -54.52
N SER A 327 -36.94 -6.01 -54.69
CA SER A 327 -36.81 -6.83 -55.91
C SER A 327 -35.82 -7.97 -55.73
N ARG A 328 -36.32 -9.18 -56.02
CA ARG A 328 -35.56 -10.40 -56.28
C ARG A 328 -34.73 -10.23 -57.56
N SER A 329 -33.47 -10.63 -57.51
CA SER A 329 -32.71 -11.06 -58.69
C SER A 329 -31.85 -12.26 -58.31
N ASN A 330 -32.20 -13.41 -58.87
CA ASN A 330 -31.39 -14.62 -58.86
C ASN A 330 -30.12 -14.36 -59.67
N SER A 331 -28.96 -14.69 -59.10
CA SER A 331 -27.71 -14.81 -59.84
C SER A 331 -26.97 -16.03 -59.32
N ASP A 332 -26.69 -16.94 -60.26
CA ASP A 332 -25.95 -18.19 -60.06
C ASP A 332 -24.55 -17.90 -59.48
N THR A 333 -24.41 -18.06 -58.17
CA THR A 333 -23.11 -18.08 -57.50
C THR A 333 -22.49 -19.47 -57.68
N MET A 334 -21.55 -19.54 -58.63
CA MET A 334 -20.60 -20.64 -58.76
C MET A 334 -19.95 -20.97 -57.41
N SER A 335 -20.00 -22.26 -57.09
CA SER A 335 -19.50 -22.89 -55.88
C SER A 335 -18.00 -22.63 -55.68
N LEU A 336 -17.69 -21.61 -54.87
CA LEU A 336 -16.36 -21.24 -54.35
C LEU A 336 -16.39 -21.16 -52.81
N SER A 337 -17.26 -21.96 -52.15
CA SER A 337 -17.49 -21.85 -50.70
C SER A 337 -16.56 -22.69 -49.83
N GLY A 338 -15.60 -23.42 -50.42
CA GLY A 338 -14.69 -24.32 -49.67
C GLY A 338 -13.57 -23.58 -48.93
N ASP A 339 -13.05 -22.48 -49.48
CA ASP A 339 -11.90 -21.78 -48.87
C ASP A 339 -12.29 -20.80 -47.77
N VAL A 340 -13.56 -20.36 -47.73
CA VAL A 340 -14.02 -19.39 -46.73
C VAL A 340 -14.24 -20.04 -45.36
N GLU A 341 -14.69 -21.30 -45.30
CA GLU A 341 -14.87 -22.01 -44.03
C GLU A 341 -13.53 -22.34 -43.36
N SER A 342 -12.51 -22.73 -44.13
CA SER A 342 -11.16 -22.99 -43.59
C SER A 342 -10.50 -21.72 -43.03
N ALA A 343 -10.63 -20.60 -43.74
CA ALA A 343 -10.16 -19.31 -43.24
C ALA A 343 -10.90 -18.87 -41.97
N GLN A 344 -12.22 -19.11 -41.90
CA GLN A 344 -13.01 -18.77 -40.72
C GLN A 344 -12.64 -19.62 -39.49
N GLU A 345 -12.32 -20.90 -39.69
CA GLU A 345 -11.84 -21.77 -38.62
C GLU A 345 -10.42 -21.38 -38.13
N GLU A 346 -9.53 -21.00 -39.05
CA GLU A 346 -8.19 -20.50 -38.73
C GLU A 346 -8.24 -19.18 -37.93
N TRP A 347 -9.08 -18.23 -38.36
CA TRP A 347 -9.32 -16.99 -37.60
C TRP A 347 -9.95 -17.26 -36.23
N GLY A 348 -10.88 -18.22 -36.15
CA GLY A 348 -11.48 -18.65 -34.90
C GLY A 348 -10.45 -19.21 -33.92
N GLN A 349 -9.52 -20.05 -34.40
CA GLN A 349 -8.42 -20.57 -33.59
C GLN A 349 -7.49 -19.44 -33.12
N LYS A 350 -7.12 -18.52 -34.02
CA LYS A 350 -6.25 -17.38 -33.68
C LYS A 350 -6.85 -16.46 -32.62
N VAL A 351 -8.17 -16.24 -32.65
CA VAL A 351 -8.87 -15.45 -31.62
C VAL A 351 -8.88 -16.18 -30.27
N ARG A 352 -8.98 -17.52 -30.26
CA ARG A 352 -8.86 -18.31 -29.02
C ARG A 352 -7.46 -18.21 -28.43
N ASP A 353 -6.43 -18.40 -29.26
CA ASP A 353 -5.02 -18.34 -28.83
C ASP A 353 -4.67 -16.95 -28.25
N LEU A 354 -5.11 -15.87 -28.91
CA LEU A 354 -4.93 -14.50 -28.41
C LEU A 354 -5.66 -14.26 -27.08
N ARG A 355 -6.85 -14.85 -26.89
CA ARG A 355 -7.60 -14.74 -25.63
C ARG A 355 -6.91 -15.49 -24.49
N GLU A 356 -6.33 -16.66 -24.77
CA GLU A 356 -5.53 -17.41 -23.80
C GLU A 356 -4.25 -16.65 -23.44
N GLN A 357 -3.52 -16.12 -24.42
CA GLN A 357 -2.35 -15.26 -24.18
C GLN A 357 -2.70 -14.02 -23.34
N LEU A 358 -3.83 -13.38 -23.61
CA LEU A 358 -4.31 -12.26 -22.81
C LEU A 358 -4.64 -12.68 -21.37
N SER A 359 -5.18 -13.88 -21.16
CA SER A 359 -5.46 -14.39 -19.81
C SER A 359 -4.18 -14.68 -19.02
N VAL A 360 -3.18 -15.28 -19.66
CA VAL A 360 -1.88 -15.59 -19.04
C VAL A 360 -1.12 -14.31 -18.67
N THR A 361 -1.07 -13.34 -19.58
CA THR A 361 -0.42 -12.04 -19.31
C THR A 361 -1.13 -11.27 -18.19
N LYS A 362 -2.46 -11.30 -18.14
CA LYS A 362 -3.24 -10.70 -17.04
C LYS A 362 -2.92 -11.33 -15.69
N ASP A 363 -2.79 -12.66 -15.61
CA ASP A 363 -2.46 -13.33 -14.36
C ASP A 363 -0.99 -13.14 -13.96
N MET A 364 -0.07 -13.06 -14.93
CA MET A 364 1.32 -12.67 -14.68
C MET A 364 1.40 -11.26 -14.10
N LEU A 365 0.66 -10.30 -14.67
CA LEU A 365 0.58 -8.92 -14.17
C LEU A 365 0.04 -8.85 -12.74
N LYS A 366 -0.97 -9.67 -12.40
CA LYS A 366 -1.46 -9.77 -11.02
C LYS A 366 -0.38 -10.27 -10.05
N ARG A 367 0.40 -11.28 -10.43
CA ARG A 367 1.49 -11.80 -9.59
C ARG A 367 2.58 -10.76 -9.39
N VAL A 368 2.99 -10.08 -10.46
CA VAL A 368 3.99 -8.99 -10.38
C VAL A 368 3.48 -7.87 -9.49
N LYS A 369 2.21 -7.46 -9.63
CA LYS A 369 1.59 -6.48 -8.73
C LYS A 369 1.64 -6.93 -7.27
N GLN A 370 1.30 -8.19 -6.99
CA GLN A 370 1.34 -8.74 -5.64
C GLN A 370 2.77 -8.79 -5.07
N GLN A 371 3.75 -9.17 -5.89
CA GLN A 371 5.18 -9.17 -5.51
C GLN A 371 5.68 -7.74 -5.24
N TRP A 372 5.27 -6.77 -6.04
CA TRP A 372 5.63 -5.37 -5.85
C TRP A 372 5.02 -4.80 -4.57
N SER A 373 3.73 -5.06 -4.29
CA SER A 373 3.11 -4.67 -3.02
C SER A 373 3.80 -5.30 -1.80
N ALA A 374 4.17 -6.57 -1.87
CA ALA A 374 4.92 -7.23 -0.80
C ALA A 374 6.34 -6.65 -0.61
N ALA A 375 7.01 -6.29 -1.71
CA ALA A 375 8.31 -5.62 -1.65
C ALA A 375 8.19 -4.21 -1.03
N LEU A 376 7.14 -3.48 -1.34
CA LEU A 376 6.86 -2.16 -0.80
C LEU A 376 6.54 -2.22 0.71
N GLU A 377 5.73 -3.18 1.13
CA GLU A 377 5.47 -3.44 2.56
C GLU A 377 6.75 -3.82 3.32
N SER A 378 7.60 -4.65 2.71
CA SER A 378 8.92 -5.03 3.26
C SER A 378 9.84 -3.82 3.39
N GLN A 379 9.91 -2.95 2.37
CA GLN A 379 10.70 -1.72 2.41
C GLN A 379 10.24 -0.81 3.55
N LYS A 380 8.93 -0.59 3.69
CA LYS A 380 8.36 0.22 4.76
C LYS A 380 8.73 -0.32 6.14
N ALA A 381 8.68 -1.63 6.35
CA ALA A 381 9.09 -2.26 7.60
C ALA A 381 10.58 -2.03 7.91
N VAL A 382 11.45 -2.06 6.90
CA VAL A 382 12.89 -1.75 7.05
C VAL A 382 13.11 -0.28 7.38
N GLU A 383 12.35 0.64 6.77
CA GLU A 383 12.43 2.08 7.07
C GLU A 383 11.95 2.40 8.50
N GLU A 384 10.87 1.76 8.96
CA GLU A 384 10.40 1.86 10.34
C GLU A 384 11.44 1.31 11.34
N CYS A 385 12.09 0.19 11.01
CA CYS A 385 13.18 -0.37 11.81
C CYS A 385 14.40 0.58 11.87
N ASN A 386 14.82 1.13 10.74
CA ASN A 386 15.91 2.12 10.67
C ASN A 386 15.58 3.38 11.48
N LYS A 387 14.33 3.85 11.42
CA LYS A 387 13.88 4.99 12.21
C LYS A 387 13.95 4.70 13.71
N ALA A 388 13.46 3.54 14.13
CA ALA A 388 13.53 3.10 15.53
C ALA A 388 14.98 2.99 16.01
N ALA A 389 15.88 2.42 15.20
CA ALA A 389 17.31 2.36 15.51
C ALA A 389 17.95 3.75 15.62
N GLN A 390 17.57 4.71 14.76
CA GLN A 390 18.04 6.09 14.85
C GLN A 390 17.56 6.80 16.12
N GLU A 391 16.31 6.56 16.53
CA GLU A 391 15.75 7.08 17.78
C GLU A 391 16.49 6.51 19.00
N GLU A 392 16.83 5.22 18.98
CA GLU A 392 17.64 4.58 20.02
C GLU A 392 19.07 5.14 20.07
N ILE A 393 19.74 5.31 18.92
CA ILE A 393 21.06 5.95 18.86
C ILE A 393 21.01 7.37 19.42
N ALA A 394 19.95 8.14 19.11
CA ALA A 394 19.77 9.48 19.65
C ALA A 394 19.56 9.46 21.18
N SER A 395 18.80 8.49 21.68
CA SER A 395 18.59 8.29 23.12
C SER A 395 19.89 7.92 23.85
N LEU A 396 20.67 6.98 23.31
CA LEU A 396 21.97 6.59 23.84
C LEU A 396 22.98 7.75 23.83
N ARG A 397 22.99 8.56 22.77
CA ARG A 397 23.79 9.79 22.70
C ARG A 397 23.40 10.78 23.80
N GLN A 398 22.11 10.98 24.02
CA GLN A 398 21.62 11.85 25.09
C GLN A 398 22.01 11.33 26.48
N ALA A 399 21.94 10.00 26.69
CA ALA A 399 22.38 9.37 27.93
C ALA A 399 23.89 9.55 28.17
N LEU A 400 24.71 9.38 27.12
CA LEU A 400 26.15 9.61 27.16
C LEU A 400 26.47 11.07 27.48
N ASP A 401 25.83 12.02 26.81
CA ASP A 401 26.01 13.45 27.05
C ASP A 401 25.63 13.83 28.48
N PHE A 402 24.56 13.24 29.03
CA PHE A 402 24.16 13.41 30.42
C PHE A 402 25.20 12.85 31.40
N GLN A 403 25.76 11.66 31.13
CA GLN A 403 26.83 11.08 31.94
C GLN A 403 28.10 11.94 31.88
N MET A 404 28.53 12.38 30.70
CA MET A 404 29.68 13.27 30.55
C MET A 404 29.48 14.60 31.30
N ALA A 405 28.28 15.19 31.21
CA ALA A 405 27.95 16.41 31.97
C ALA A 405 27.97 16.17 33.49
N THR A 406 27.51 15.00 33.94
CA THR A 406 27.52 14.62 35.36
C THR A 406 28.95 14.40 35.87
N THR A 407 29.77 13.65 35.15
CA THR A 407 31.18 13.40 35.50
C THR A 407 32.00 14.69 35.50
N THR A 408 31.78 15.58 34.53
CA THR A 408 32.42 16.91 34.50
C THR A 408 32.03 17.74 35.72
N ARG A 409 30.76 17.66 36.16
CA ARG A 409 30.26 18.39 37.34
C ARG A 409 30.82 17.85 38.66
N VAL A 410 30.97 16.52 38.78
CA VAL A 410 31.58 15.88 39.96
C VAL A 410 33.07 16.22 40.03
N SER A 411 33.78 16.12 38.91
CA SER A 411 35.21 16.48 38.82
C SER A 411 35.48 17.93 39.27
N MET A 412 34.58 18.88 38.98
CA MET A 412 34.73 20.28 39.41
C MET A 412 34.40 20.53 40.90
N CYS A 413 33.74 19.61 41.60
CA CYS A 413 33.43 19.78 43.03
C CYS A 413 34.52 19.23 43.95
N GLU A 414 35.34 18.28 43.49
CA GLU A 414 36.42 17.68 44.29
C GLU A 414 37.69 18.55 44.31
N GLU A 415 38.01 19.25 43.21
CA GLU A 415 39.23 20.08 43.12
C GLU A 415 39.15 21.41 43.91
N GLY A 416 37.95 21.80 44.35
CA GLY A 416 37.72 23.01 45.16
C GLY A 416 37.69 22.79 46.69
N GLY A 417 37.61 21.54 47.14
CA GLY A 417 37.43 21.18 48.57
C GLY A 417 38.71 20.90 49.35
N GLU A 418 39.76 20.40 48.70
CA GLU A 418 40.99 20.01 49.40
C GLU A 418 41.94 21.19 49.73
N ARG A 419 41.81 22.34 49.05
CA ARG A 419 42.67 23.51 49.33
C ARG A 419 42.32 24.30 50.60
N LEU A 420 41.23 23.96 51.31
CA LEU A 420 40.89 24.62 52.58
C LEU A 420 41.14 23.76 53.83
N ALA A 421 41.35 22.44 53.69
CA ALA A 421 41.67 21.56 54.81
C ALA A 421 43.20 21.41 55.05
N GLU A 422 44.03 21.72 54.06
CA GLU A 422 45.50 21.58 54.13
C GLU A 422 46.22 22.79 54.77
N ARG A 423 45.51 23.68 55.48
CA ARG A 423 46.12 24.81 56.19
C ARG A 423 46.03 24.75 57.72
N MET A 424 45.62 23.61 58.30
CA MET A 424 45.48 23.47 59.76
C MET A 424 46.16 22.24 60.39
N SER A 425 46.99 21.47 59.66
CA SER A 425 47.68 20.30 60.24
C SER A 425 49.17 20.30 59.92
N GLU A 426 49.89 21.28 60.49
CA GLU A 426 51.35 21.29 60.54
C GLU A 426 51.82 20.49 61.78
N HIS A 427 52.82 19.63 61.58
CA HIS A 427 53.60 18.83 62.56
C HIS A 427 53.22 17.35 62.75
N THR A 428 53.78 16.47 61.91
CA THR A 428 54.65 15.36 62.40
C THR A 428 55.54 14.82 61.24
N PRO A 429 56.81 14.44 61.48
CA PRO A 429 57.77 14.14 60.42
C PRO A 429 57.88 12.65 60.05
N VAL A 430 58.16 12.46 58.75
CA VAL A 430 58.50 11.29 57.91
C VAL A 430 59.28 10.14 58.59
N PRO A 431 59.20 8.89 58.09
CA PRO A 431 60.22 8.46 57.11
C PRO A 431 59.68 7.65 55.89
N PRO A 432 60.50 7.52 54.83
CA PRO A 432 60.06 7.26 53.47
C PRO A 432 60.20 5.79 53.05
N SER A 433 59.27 5.27 52.23
CA SER A 433 59.50 4.04 51.47
C SER A 433 58.55 3.89 50.29
N ASN A 434 59.17 3.86 49.11
CA ASN A 434 58.87 3.04 47.94
C ASN A 434 57.58 3.23 47.12
N ALA A 435 57.84 3.62 45.86
CA ALA A 435 57.32 3.06 44.61
C ALA A 435 55.79 3.08 44.44
N ARG A 436 55.27 4.07 43.70
CA ARG A 436 55.01 3.97 42.25
C ARG A 436 54.12 2.78 41.87
N SER A 437 52.97 3.11 41.26
CA SER A 437 52.16 2.28 40.38
C SER A 437 51.23 1.25 41.04
N ASN A 438 49.96 1.60 41.23
CA ASN A 438 48.81 0.68 41.25
C ASN A 438 47.52 1.43 40.86
N VAL A 439 47.48 1.98 39.64
CA VAL A 439 46.25 2.46 38.97
C VAL A 439 46.24 1.87 37.55
N ARG A 440 46.44 0.56 37.45
CA ARG A 440 46.43 -0.17 36.19
C ARG A 440 45.58 -1.42 36.37
N GLU A 441 44.69 -1.63 35.41
CA GLU A 441 43.89 -2.86 35.20
C GLU A 441 42.72 -3.07 36.17
N GLN A 442 41.63 -2.33 35.93
CA GLN A 442 40.28 -2.73 36.35
C GLN A 442 39.27 -2.24 35.30
N ALA A 443 39.50 -2.63 34.04
CA ALA A 443 38.67 -2.24 32.89
C ALA A 443 38.40 -3.38 31.88
N ASP A 444 38.73 -4.64 32.21
CA ASP A 444 38.62 -5.77 31.28
C ASP A 444 37.98 -7.03 31.92
N ASP A 445 37.06 -6.91 32.89
CA ASP A 445 36.38 -8.07 33.51
C ASP A 445 34.84 -7.98 33.47
N ASP A 446 34.28 -7.09 32.64
CA ASP A 446 32.82 -6.88 32.50
C ASP A 446 32.22 -7.59 31.25
N GLU A 447 32.98 -8.39 30.50
CA GLU A 447 32.52 -8.93 29.20
C GLU A 447 31.76 -10.28 29.25
N ASP A 448 31.47 -10.84 30.43
CA ASP A 448 30.91 -12.21 30.54
C ASP A 448 29.65 -12.33 31.43
N GLU A 449 28.86 -11.26 31.59
CA GLU A 449 27.63 -11.34 32.38
C GLU A 449 26.46 -11.96 31.59
N TRP A 450 26.00 -13.15 32.04
CA TRP A 450 24.76 -13.75 31.56
C TRP A 450 23.55 -13.04 32.17
N PHE A 451 22.67 -12.48 31.34
CA PHE A 451 21.44 -11.86 31.80
C PHE A 451 20.23 -12.76 31.59
N GLU A 452 19.27 -12.73 32.53
CA GLU A 452 18.04 -13.49 32.43
C GLU A 452 16.97 -12.69 31.67
N GLU A 453 16.52 -13.22 30.53
CA GLU A 453 15.53 -12.56 29.69
C GLU A 453 14.11 -12.91 30.17
N HIS A 454 13.49 -11.96 30.87
CA HIS A 454 12.15 -12.11 31.46
C HIS A 454 11.00 -11.60 30.59
N VAL A 455 11.26 -11.08 29.39
CA VAL A 455 10.23 -10.43 28.56
C VAL A 455 9.16 -11.45 28.16
N PRO A 456 7.88 -11.26 28.55
CA PRO A 456 6.80 -12.16 28.19
C PRO A 456 6.31 -11.86 26.77
N TYR A 457 6.62 -12.74 25.83
CA TYR A 457 6.10 -12.68 24.46
C TYR A 457 4.84 -13.56 24.31
N PRO A 458 3.78 -13.10 23.62
CA PRO A 458 2.60 -13.92 23.34
C PRO A 458 2.94 -15.04 22.34
N ALA A 459 2.32 -16.22 22.46
CA ALA A 459 2.61 -17.29 21.52
C ALA A 459 2.08 -16.97 20.11
N PRO A 460 2.92 -17.07 19.07
CA PRO A 460 2.47 -16.87 17.69
C PRO A 460 1.42 -17.93 17.30
N PRO A 461 0.55 -17.63 16.31
CA PRO A 461 -0.39 -18.61 15.79
C PRO A 461 0.37 -19.73 15.08
N GLY A 462 0.46 -20.91 15.71
CA GLY A 462 1.15 -22.07 15.16
C GLY A 462 1.47 -23.13 16.22
N ASP A 463 1.97 -24.26 15.75
CA ASP A 463 2.56 -25.33 16.57
C ASP A 463 4.08 -25.38 16.30
N LEU A 464 4.82 -26.23 17.01
CA LEU A 464 6.24 -26.52 16.77
C LEU A 464 6.51 -27.00 15.33
N ASN A 465 5.49 -27.52 14.64
CA ASN A 465 5.53 -27.93 13.24
C ASN A 465 5.28 -26.77 12.24
N SER A 466 5.20 -25.53 12.71
CA SER A 466 4.96 -24.35 11.86
C SER A 466 6.12 -24.14 10.87
N PRO A 467 5.83 -23.71 9.62
CA PRO A 467 6.88 -23.35 8.65
C PRO A 467 7.80 -22.25 9.16
N LEU A 468 7.33 -21.39 10.08
CA LEU A 468 8.15 -20.35 10.72
C LEU A 468 9.23 -20.96 11.62
N ILE A 469 8.88 -21.96 12.43
CA ILE A 469 9.85 -22.67 13.28
C ILE A 469 10.84 -23.44 12.40
N LYS A 470 10.36 -24.09 11.34
CA LYS A 470 11.25 -24.74 10.37
C LYS A 470 12.25 -23.76 9.75
N CYS A 471 11.76 -22.60 9.30
CA CYS A 471 12.59 -21.53 8.75
C CYS A 471 13.63 -21.05 9.77
N LEU A 472 13.25 -20.85 11.04
CA LEU A 472 14.17 -20.49 12.11
C LEU A 472 15.28 -21.53 12.31
N LEU A 473 14.93 -22.82 12.27
CA LEU A 473 15.91 -23.91 12.38
C LEU A 473 16.87 -23.94 11.19
N ASP A 474 16.36 -23.73 9.97
CA ASP A 474 17.15 -23.68 8.75
C ASP A 474 18.15 -22.49 8.76
N HIS A 475 17.77 -21.35 9.35
CA HIS A 475 18.65 -20.18 9.52
C HIS A 475 19.65 -20.33 10.66
N TRP A 476 19.28 -21.06 11.72
CA TRP A 476 20.16 -21.29 12.86
C TRP A 476 21.38 -22.15 12.49
N THR A 477 21.15 -23.30 11.84
CA THR A 477 22.22 -24.24 11.55
C THR A 477 21.85 -25.19 10.41
N THR A 478 22.81 -25.50 9.55
CA THR A 478 22.69 -26.57 8.55
C THR A 478 23.13 -27.93 9.08
N ASP A 479 23.71 -27.97 10.28
CA ASP A 479 24.16 -29.20 10.95
C ASP A 479 22.97 -30.00 11.50
N LYS A 480 22.71 -31.14 10.86
CA LYS A 480 21.66 -32.08 11.23
C LYS A 480 21.81 -32.62 12.66
N SER A 481 23.03 -32.72 13.19
CA SER A 481 23.27 -33.23 14.54
C SER A 481 22.76 -32.26 15.61
N LYS A 482 22.97 -30.95 15.41
CA LYS A 482 22.44 -29.88 16.28
C LYS A 482 20.92 -29.80 16.23
N ILE A 483 20.34 -29.90 15.02
CA ILE A 483 18.87 -29.93 14.86
C ILE A 483 18.28 -31.13 15.59
N MET A 484 18.90 -32.32 15.46
CA MET A 484 18.47 -33.52 16.16
C MET A 484 18.58 -33.37 17.68
N HIS A 485 19.69 -32.79 18.18
CA HIS A 485 19.87 -32.52 19.60
C HIS A 485 18.81 -31.57 20.17
N LEU A 486 18.49 -30.48 19.46
CA LEU A 486 17.39 -29.58 19.84
C LEU A 486 16.04 -30.31 19.83
N THR A 487 15.80 -31.13 18.80
CA THR A 487 14.56 -31.90 18.68
C THR A 487 14.40 -32.86 19.86
N ASP A 488 15.45 -33.59 20.23
CA ASP A 488 15.44 -34.47 21.41
C ASP A 488 15.23 -33.69 22.70
N TRP A 489 15.88 -32.52 22.83
CA TRP A 489 15.67 -31.62 23.97
C TRP A 489 14.22 -31.14 24.08
N LEU A 490 13.59 -30.73 22.97
CA LEU A 490 12.19 -30.34 22.91
C LEU A 490 11.25 -31.48 23.32
N HIS A 491 11.49 -32.69 22.80
CA HIS A 491 10.68 -33.86 23.17
C HIS A 491 10.78 -34.16 24.67
N ASN A 492 11.98 -34.10 25.25
CA ASN A 492 12.20 -34.30 26.68
C ASN A 492 11.54 -33.21 27.53
N ALA A 493 11.63 -31.94 27.07
CA ALA A 493 11.01 -30.80 27.72
C ALA A 493 9.48 -30.91 27.75
N ILE A 494 8.85 -31.25 26.61
CA ILE A 494 7.40 -31.38 26.47
C ILE A 494 6.87 -32.58 27.24
N ARG A 495 7.58 -33.72 27.18
CA ARG A 495 7.16 -34.94 27.90
C ARG A 495 7.43 -34.85 29.40
N GLY A 496 8.27 -33.91 29.84
CA GLY A 496 8.80 -33.89 31.21
C GLY A 496 9.64 -35.13 31.54
N THR A 497 10.10 -35.86 30.51
CA THR A 497 10.89 -37.09 30.68
C THR A 497 12.34 -36.77 30.40
N GLY A 498 13.16 -36.71 31.44
CA GLY A 498 14.60 -36.50 31.29
C GLY A 498 15.18 -35.65 32.42
N LYS A 499 16.51 -35.65 32.52
CA LYS A 499 17.21 -34.67 33.34
C LYS A 499 17.03 -33.31 32.65
N ALA A 500 16.69 -32.28 33.43
CA ALA A 500 16.61 -30.90 32.94
C ALA A 500 18.01 -30.39 32.54
N SER A 501 18.47 -30.84 31.37
CA SER A 501 19.74 -30.41 30.80
C SER A 501 19.54 -29.05 30.17
N PRO A 502 20.35 -28.04 30.52
CA PRO A 502 20.32 -26.75 29.83
C PRO A 502 20.73 -26.96 28.37
N LEU A 503 19.96 -26.40 27.44
CA LEU A 503 20.31 -26.38 26.02
C LEU A 503 21.10 -25.11 25.74
N ARG A 504 22.35 -25.26 25.30
CA ARG A 504 23.22 -24.14 24.94
C ARG A 504 23.23 -23.95 23.43
N LEU A 505 22.96 -22.73 23.01
CA LEU A 505 22.95 -22.30 21.62
C LEU A 505 24.01 -21.19 21.50
N GLU A 506 25.13 -21.51 20.88
CA GLU A 506 26.30 -20.63 20.81
C GLU A 506 26.39 -19.95 19.44
N ASN A 507 26.95 -18.73 19.40
CA ASN A 507 27.20 -17.95 18.19
C ASN A 507 25.95 -17.73 17.32
N LEU A 508 24.80 -17.42 17.93
CA LEU A 508 23.58 -17.09 17.20
C LEU A 508 23.68 -15.68 16.63
N SER A 509 23.15 -15.44 15.43
CA SER A 509 22.82 -14.06 15.05
C SER A 509 21.73 -13.53 16.00
N SER A 510 21.74 -12.22 16.25
CA SER A 510 20.74 -11.56 17.10
C SER A 510 19.30 -11.87 16.67
N GLU A 511 19.05 -11.96 15.36
CA GLU A 511 17.75 -12.35 14.78
C GLU A 511 17.34 -13.78 15.14
N VAL A 512 18.27 -14.74 15.05
CA VAL A 512 18.00 -16.15 15.39
C VAL A 512 17.77 -16.30 16.89
N ALA A 513 18.58 -15.63 17.72
CA ALA A 513 18.40 -15.61 19.17
C ALA A 513 17.02 -15.05 19.57
N ALA A 514 16.62 -13.92 18.97
CA ALA A 514 15.29 -13.35 19.14
C ALA A 514 14.19 -14.31 18.67
N GLY A 515 14.38 -15.00 17.55
CA GLY A 515 13.44 -16.02 17.06
C GLY A 515 13.22 -17.16 18.06
N PHE A 516 14.28 -17.64 18.72
CA PHE A 516 14.15 -18.64 19.79
C PHE A 516 13.36 -18.09 20.99
N ALA A 517 13.65 -16.86 21.43
CA ALA A 517 13.00 -16.23 22.57
C ALA A 517 11.54 -15.83 22.31
N GLN A 518 11.21 -15.40 21.09
CA GLN A 518 9.90 -14.82 20.73
C GLN A 518 8.96 -15.84 20.05
N LEU A 519 9.47 -16.87 19.39
CA LEU A 519 8.64 -17.87 18.71
C LEU A 519 8.62 -19.19 19.49
N LEU A 520 9.78 -19.79 19.74
CA LEU A 520 9.86 -21.14 20.28
C LEU A 520 9.46 -21.20 21.76
N VAL A 521 10.03 -20.34 22.60
CA VAL A 521 9.78 -20.34 24.05
C VAL A 521 8.31 -20.05 24.39
N PRO A 522 7.62 -19.07 23.77
CA PRO A 522 6.20 -18.82 24.01
C PRO A 522 5.31 -20.00 23.62
N ILE A 523 5.60 -20.70 22.52
CA ILE A 523 4.88 -21.94 22.14
C ILE A 523 5.07 -23.01 23.23
N LEU A 524 6.30 -23.21 23.72
CA LEU A 524 6.58 -24.16 24.80
C LEU A 524 5.84 -23.81 26.10
N ARG A 525 5.82 -22.54 26.48
CA ARG A 525 5.15 -22.05 27.69
C ARG A 525 3.63 -22.16 27.59
N GLU A 526 3.03 -21.65 26.51
CA GLU A 526 1.57 -21.53 26.38
C GLU A 526 0.91 -22.83 25.90
N LYS A 527 1.47 -23.49 24.88
CA LYS A 527 0.85 -24.67 24.28
C LYS A 527 1.21 -25.98 24.99
N HIS A 528 2.44 -26.06 25.50
CA HIS A 528 2.94 -27.28 26.14
C HIS A 528 3.08 -27.19 27.66
N GLY A 529 2.83 -26.02 28.26
CA GLY A 529 2.93 -25.83 29.71
C GLY A 529 4.35 -25.95 30.27
N VAL A 530 5.38 -25.86 29.42
CA VAL A 530 6.78 -26.02 29.80
C VAL A 530 7.34 -24.67 30.26
N THR A 531 7.78 -24.59 31.52
CA THR A 531 8.43 -23.38 32.04
C THR A 531 9.89 -23.37 31.61
N VAL A 532 10.25 -22.48 30.70
CA VAL A 532 11.62 -22.31 30.19
C VAL A 532 12.19 -20.97 30.68
N ARG A 533 13.36 -20.98 31.31
CA ARG A 533 14.19 -19.80 31.60
C ARG A 533 15.16 -19.57 30.45
N ILE A 534 15.35 -18.32 30.07
CA ILE A 534 16.24 -17.89 29.00
C ILE A 534 17.38 -17.10 29.64
N LEU A 535 18.61 -17.60 29.52
CA LEU A 535 19.81 -16.86 29.85
C LEU A 535 20.47 -16.46 28.54
N ARG A 536 20.77 -15.18 28.38
CA ARG A 536 21.38 -14.64 27.17
C ARG A 536 22.69 -13.94 27.52
N ARG A 537 23.67 -14.06 26.62
CA ARG A 537 24.93 -13.35 26.69
C ARG A 537 25.22 -12.80 25.30
N ASP A 538 25.39 -11.50 25.17
CA ASP A 538 25.70 -10.88 23.88
C ASP A 538 27.23 -10.82 23.72
N SER A 539 27.77 -11.69 22.87
CA SER A 539 29.21 -11.86 22.66
C SER A 539 29.62 -11.19 21.36
N MET A 540 30.20 -9.99 21.45
CA MET A 540 30.42 -9.05 20.33
C MET A 540 29.09 -8.62 19.69
N GLN A 541 28.92 -7.33 19.35
CA GLN A 541 27.64 -6.67 19.01
C GLN A 541 26.74 -7.35 17.93
N VAL A 542 27.18 -8.43 17.30
CA VAL A 542 26.49 -9.16 16.23
C VAL A 542 26.06 -10.59 16.64
N LEU A 543 26.70 -11.20 17.64
CA LEU A 543 26.43 -12.59 18.04
C LEU A 543 25.92 -12.69 19.48
N SER A 544 25.00 -13.61 19.72
CA SER A 544 24.40 -13.89 21.02
C SER A 544 24.51 -15.38 21.34
N ASP A 545 24.90 -15.69 22.57
CA ASP A 545 24.77 -17.03 23.13
C ASP A 545 23.49 -17.09 23.96
N LEU A 546 22.77 -18.21 23.85
CA LEU A 546 21.48 -18.40 24.49
C LEU A 546 21.42 -19.76 25.18
N VAL A 547 21.01 -19.78 26.44
CA VAL A 547 20.85 -20.99 27.24
C VAL A 547 19.39 -21.13 27.66
N LEU A 548 18.74 -22.16 27.16
CA LEU A 548 17.36 -22.52 27.51
C LEU A 548 17.37 -23.56 28.63
N GLN A 549 16.82 -23.20 29.79
CA GLN A 549 16.72 -24.10 30.93
C GLN A 549 15.26 -24.41 31.24
N THR A 550 14.89 -25.69 31.23
CA THR A 550 13.55 -26.10 31.63
C THR A 550 13.50 -26.22 33.14
N ASN A 551 12.61 -25.44 33.77
CA ASN A 551 12.30 -25.62 35.17
C ASN A 551 11.40 -26.85 35.25
N ALA A 552 11.98 -28.01 35.54
CA ALA A 552 11.17 -29.13 36.00
C ALA A 552 10.41 -28.63 37.23
N PRO A 553 9.06 -28.68 37.26
CA PRO A 553 8.35 -28.43 38.51
C PRO A 553 8.97 -29.39 39.53
N PRO A 554 9.34 -28.93 40.75
CA PRO A 554 9.92 -29.81 41.74
C PRO A 554 8.92 -30.93 41.92
N SER A 555 9.23 -32.09 41.35
CA SER A 555 8.38 -33.26 41.48
C SER A 555 8.34 -33.46 42.98
N SER A 556 7.18 -33.23 43.59
CA SER A 556 6.93 -33.58 44.98
C SER A 556 7.26 -35.06 45.09
N GLN A 557 8.50 -35.38 45.42
CA GLN A 557 8.93 -36.72 45.74
C GLN A 557 8.21 -37.03 47.04
N THR A 558 7.01 -37.57 46.93
CA THR A 558 6.44 -38.42 47.98
C THR A 558 7.36 -39.62 48.06
N SER A 559 8.44 -39.47 48.85
CA SER A 559 9.26 -40.57 49.29
C SER A 559 8.37 -41.48 50.13
N PHE A 560 7.83 -42.52 49.50
CA PHE A 560 7.28 -43.67 50.24
C PHE A 560 8.47 -44.46 50.80
N THR A 561 8.91 -44.10 52.00
CA THR A 561 9.76 -44.96 52.83
C THR A 561 8.87 -45.97 53.55
N THR A 562 8.96 -47.22 53.11
CA THR A 562 8.37 -48.37 53.78
C THR A 562 9.30 -48.87 54.90
N THR A 563 8.71 -49.04 56.09
CA THR A 563 9.15 -49.85 57.27
C THR A 563 9.92 -49.17 58.41
N GLY A 564 9.33 -49.21 59.63
CA GLY A 564 10.11 -49.43 60.86
C GLY A 564 9.82 -48.59 62.12
N ASN A 565 8.65 -48.81 62.75
CA ASN A 565 8.36 -48.75 64.20
C ASN A 565 8.71 -47.54 65.12
N ASN A 566 7.69 -47.25 65.95
CA ASN A 566 7.71 -46.86 67.38
C ASN A 566 7.62 -45.37 67.82
N THR A 567 6.37 -45.05 68.17
CA THR A 567 5.90 -44.45 69.45
C THR A 567 5.83 -42.93 69.63
N SER A 568 4.62 -42.52 70.03
CA SER A 568 4.22 -41.39 70.90
C SER A 568 3.79 -40.04 70.28
N VAL A 569 2.45 -39.89 70.16
CA VAL A 569 1.58 -38.91 70.85
C VAL A 569 1.82 -37.40 70.67
N SER A 570 0.93 -36.75 69.89
CA SER A 570 0.06 -35.58 70.24
C SER A 570 -0.23 -34.76 68.96
N SER A 571 -1.46 -34.74 68.45
CA SER A 571 -2.52 -33.74 68.72
C SER A 571 -2.23 -32.34 68.17
N GLU A 572 -2.86 -31.94 67.05
CA GLU A 572 -3.92 -30.92 67.01
C GLU A 572 -4.18 -30.40 65.59
N ALA A 573 -5.46 -30.17 65.31
CA ALA A 573 -6.04 -29.84 64.01
C ALA A 573 -6.32 -28.34 63.89
N SER A 574 -6.17 -27.77 62.70
CA SER A 574 -6.94 -26.58 62.30
C SER A 574 -6.90 -26.31 60.79
N VAL A 575 -8.02 -26.61 60.13
CA VAL A 575 -8.57 -25.96 58.91
C VAL A 575 -9.08 -24.57 59.37
N PRO A 576 -9.04 -23.43 58.62
CA PRO A 576 -9.94 -23.25 57.46
C PRO A 576 -9.72 -22.12 56.41
N LYS A 577 -10.54 -22.24 55.35
CA LYS A 577 -11.40 -21.22 54.67
C LYS A 577 -10.83 -20.12 53.75
N ALA A 578 -11.47 -20.08 52.57
CA ALA A 578 -11.57 -18.98 51.62
C ALA A 578 -12.63 -17.91 52.00
N PRO A 579 -12.59 -16.72 51.37
CA PRO A 579 -13.78 -15.90 51.03
C PRO A 579 -13.81 -15.59 49.50
N LYS A 580 -14.90 -15.54 48.72
CA LYS A 580 -16.24 -14.90 48.75
C LYS A 580 -16.30 -13.36 48.73
N SER A 581 -16.41 -12.83 47.50
CA SER A 581 -17.35 -11.81 46.95
C SER A 581 -17.91 -10.65 47.80
N LEU A 582 -17.84 -9.43 47.24
CA LEU A 582 -18.70 -8.23 47.42
C LEU A 582 -18.29 -7.22 46.30
N GLY A 583 -19.11 -6.44 45.59
CA GLY A 583 -20.53 -6.10 45.67
C GLY A 583 -20.78 -4.66 46.15
N ALA A 584 -20.81 -3.64 45.25
CA ALA A 584 -21.40 -2.29 45.41
C ALA A 584 -21.26 -1.54 44.06
N ARG A 585 -22.22 -0.90 43.37
CA ARG A 585 -23.50 -0.20 43.63
C ARG A 585 -23.38 1.20 44.26
N MET A 586 -23.59 2.24 43.43
CA MET A 586 -24.16 3.59 43.67
C MET A 586 -24.43 4.18 42.26
N ASP A 587 -25.66 4.49 41.81
CA ASP A 587 -26.61 5.57 42.21
C ASP A 587 -25.90 6.94 42.28
N GLY A 588 -26.29 8.03 41.63
CA GLY A 588 -27.48 8.47 40.90
C GLY A 588 -27.43 10.01 40.79
N ASN A 589 -28.49 10.60 40.23
CA ASN A 589 -28.83 12.03 40.07
C ASN A 589 -28.15 12.82 38.94
N ASP A 590 -28.81 13.60 38.06
CA ASP A 590 -30.20 14.11 37.82
C ASP A 590 -30.18 15.64 37.76
N SER A 591 -31.04 16.18 36.88
CA SER A 591 -31.52 17.59 36.74
C SER A 591 -30.62 18.47 35.86
N ASN A 592 -31.08 19.20 34.83
CA ASN A 592 -32.32 19.93 34.53
C ASN A 592 -32.43 20.07 32.98
N ALA A 593 -33.55 19.84 32.28
CA ALA A 593 -34.88 20.49 32.31
C ALA A 593 -34.91 21.94 31.76
N ASN A 594 -35.35 22.08 30.50
CA ASN A 594 -36.34 23.02 29.94
C ASN A 594 -36.41 22.76 28.41
N ASP A 595 -37.47 22.16 27.83
CA ASP A 595 -38.83 22.70 27.54
C ASP A 595 -38.72 23.97 26.66
N GLU A 596 -39.31 24.09 25.47
CA GLU A 596 -40.69 23.77 25.06
C GLU A 596 -40.86 23.63 23.52
N ASN A 597 -41.87 22.83 23.10
CA ASN A 597 -42.83 23.01 21.98
C ASN A 597 -42.35 23.11 20.50
N HIS A 598 -42.99 22.56 19.47
CA HIS A 598 -44.34 22.02 19.28
C HIS A 598 -44.37 21.09 18.03
N GLU A 599 -45.12 19.98 18.14
CA GLU A 599 -45.98 19.32 17.15
C GLU A 599 -45.68 19.35 15.63
N ARG A 600 -45.58 18.15 15.02
CA ARG A 600 -46.66 17.58 14.18
C ARG A 600 -46.37 16.14 13.69
N ASN A 601 -47.45 15.37 13.71
CA ASN A 601 -47.59 13.95 13.36
C ASN A 601 -47.33 13.61 11.89
N GLY A 602 -46.79 12.41 11.64
CA GLY A 602 -46.81 11.71 10.34
C GLY A 602 -46.16 10.30 10.42
N PRO A 603 -46.76 9.24 9.85
CA PRO A 603 -46.59 7.86 10.34
C PRO A 603 -45.39 7.14 9.71
N SER A 604 -44.55 6.50 10.54
CA SER A 604 -43.51 5.59 10.05
C SER A 604 -43.85 4.13 10.37
N SER A 605 -44.29 3.39 9.35
CA SER A 605 -44.28 1.93 9.34
C SER A 605 -42.94 1.45 8.78
N TRP A 606 -42.04 1.03 9.67
CA TRP A 606 -40.79 0.37 9.28
C TRP A 606 -41.00 -1.15 9.22
N PRO A 607 -40.62 -1.84 8.14
CA PRO A 607 -40.48 -3.28 8.19
C PRO A 607 -39.10 -3.64 8.77
N ARG A 608 -39.19 -4.31 9.92
CA ARG A 608 -38.19 -5.11 10.62
C ARG A 608 -37.32 -5.94 9.65
N ARG A 609 -36.09 -5.50 9.35
CA ARG A 609 -35.08 -6.34 8.68
C ARG A 609 -34.37 -7.21 9.72
N ARG A 610 -34.48 -8.53 9.49
CA ARG A 610 -33.75 -9.58 10.22
C ARG A 610 -32.25 -9.46 9.94
N PHE A 611 -31.46 -9.59 11.01
CA PHE A 611 -30.06 -9.95 10.93
C PHE A 611 -29.93 -11.30 10.20
N GLN A 612 -29.19 -11.33 9.10
CA GLN A 612 -28.62 -12.55 8.54
C GLN A 612 -27.16 -12.63 8.99
N GLU A 613 -26.87 -13.63 9.81
CA GLU A 613 -25.53 -14.10 10.12
C GLU A 613 -24.83 -14.55 8.83
N SER A 614 -23.69 -13.94 8.52
CA SER A 614 -22.84 -14.37 7.40
C SER A 614 -22.04 -15.60 7.82
N ARG A 615 -22.49 -16.77 7.36
CA ARG A 615 -21.69 -18.00 7.30
C ARG A 615 -21.03 -18.09 5.93
N PHE A 616 -19.76 -17.72 5.81
CA PHE A 616 -18.89 -18.21 4.74
C PHE A 616 -17.45 -18.35 5.26
N LEU A 617 -17.16 -19.52 5.82
CA LEU A 617 -15.82 -20.08 6.01
C LEU A 617 -15.85 -21.48 5.41
N LYS A 618 -15.22 -21.65 4.24
CA LYS A 618 -14.53 -22.87 3.78
C LYS A 618 -14.05 -22.66 2.35
N GLY A 619 -12.80 -22.22 2.22
CA GLY A 619 -12.01 -22.42 1.01
C GLY A 619 -10.88 -23.36 1.38
N GLU A 620 -11.04 -24.65 1.04
CA GLU A 620 -9.98 -25.64 1.04
C GLU A 620 -8.90 -25.22 0.03
N THR A 621 -7.64 -25.19 0.47
CA THR A 621 -6.48 -25.21 -0.43
C THR A 621 -5.75 -26.52 -0.26
N GLN A 622 -6.20 -27.54 -1.00
CA GLN A 622 -5.33 -28.61 -1.46
C GLN A 622 -4.56 -28.07 -2.67
N PHE A 623 -3.23 -27.97 -2.57
CA PHE A 623 -2.38 -28.00 -3.75
C PHE A 623 -1.37 -29.12 -3.62
N LEU A 624 -1.41 -29.96 -4.65
CA LEU A 624 -0.61 -31.13 -4.90
C LEU A 624 0.84 -30.76 -5.21
N TYR A 625 1.71 -31.70 -4.83
CA TYR A 625 3.09 -31.86 -5.26
C TYR A 625 3.25 -31.67 -6.78
N GLY A 626 4.31 -30.94 -7.13
CA GLY A 626 4.96 -30.89 -8.44
C GLY A 626 6.43 -30.55 -8.21
#